data_AF-A0A3D4PQ19-F1
#
_entry.id   AF-A0A3D4PQ19-F1
#
_cell.length_a   1.000
_cell.length_b   1.000
_cell.length_c   1.000
_cell.angle_alpha   90.00
_cell.angle_beta   90.00
_cell.angle_gamma   90.00
#
_symmetry.space_group_name_H-M   'P 1'
#
loop_
_entity.id
_entity.type
_entity.pdbx_description
1 polymer ?
#
loop_
_entity_poly.entity_id
_entity_poly.type
_entity_poly.pdbx_seq_one_letter_code
_entity_poly.pdbx_strand_id
1 'polypeptide(L)'
;MSSPEPRKTVEATVRRVPRYGVFMGIGVVLGVIAAGILTMVGTYEPSEVLAVVYPPGQVFGFALLWTAPIGLALGGLAAIILERVAKRHDRVVQVDRETIIESD
;
A
#
# COMPACT_ATOMS: atom_id res chain seq x y z
N MET A 1 -32.93 29.72 40.29
CA MET A 1 -32.29 28.38 40.25
C MET A 1 -32.44 27.86 38.84
N SER A 2 -31.38 27.92 38.03
CA SER A 2 -31.42 27.50 36.62
C SER A 2 -31.25 26.00 36.50
N SER A 3 -32.16 25.35 35.78
CA SER A 3 -32.09 23.91 35.49
C SER A 3 -30.94 23.62 34.52
N PRO A 4 -30.17 22.53 34.71
CA PRO A 4 -29.10 22.16 33.76
C PRO A 4 -29.72 21.69 32.43
N GLU A 5 -29.30 22.30 31.32
CA GLU A 5 -29.73 21.88 29.98
C GLU A 5 -29.25 20.46 29.63
N PRO A 6 -30.03 19.71 28.80
CA PRO A 6 -29.68 18.36 28.39
C PRO A 6 -28.43 18.36 27.50
N ARG A 7 -27.33 17.84 28.04
CA ARG A 7 -26.07 17.56 27.32
C ARG A 7 -26.35 16.77 26.05
N LYS A 8 -26.08 17.37 24.88
CA LYS A 8 -26.17 16.72 23.57
C LYS A 8 -24.79 16.19 23.17
N THR A 9 -24.54 14.92 23.48
CA THR A 9 -23.34 14.18 23.09
C THR A 9 -23.38 13.91 21.58
N VAL A 10 -22.40 14.42 20.84
CA VAL A 10 -22.22 14.13 19.40
C VAL A 10 -21.05 13.16 19.25
N GLU A 11 -21.34 11.93 18.81
CA GLU A 11 -20.33 10.92 18.50
C GLU A 11 -19.55 11.32 17.24
N ALA A 12 -18.21 11.30 17.31
CA ALA A 12 -17.35 11.45 16.14
C ALA A 12 -16.43 10.23 16.04
N THR A 13 -16.58 9.47 14.96
CA THR A 13 -15.81 8.25 14.71
C THR A 13 -14.52 8.59 13.98
N VAL A 14 -13.37 8.54 14.67
CA VAL A 14 -12.06 8.67 14.03
C VAL A 14 -11.66 7.32 13.43
N ARG A 15 -11.92 7.12 12.13
CA ARG A 15 -11.39 5.98 11.37
C ARG A 15 -9.92 6.23 11.03
N ARG A 16 -9.01 5.36 11.48
CA ARG A 16 -7.64 5.31 10.92
C ARG A 16 -7.73 4.88 9.46
N VAL A 17 -7.23 5.70 8.54
CA VAL A 17 -7.10 5.32 7.13
C VAL A 17 -5.85 4.45 6.97
N PRO A 18 -5.97 3.19 6.54
CA PRO A 18 -4.81 2.34 6.31
C PRO A 18 -3.96 2.90 5.16
N ARG A 19 -2.64 2.93 5.33
CA ARG A 19 -1.71 3.46 4.31
C ARG A 19 -1.41 2.43 3.23
N TYR A 20 -2.40 2.02 2.44
CA TYR A 20 -2.23 1.04 1.35
C TYR A 20 -1.17 1.46 0.32
N GLY A 21 -0.99 2.77 0.12
CA GLY A 21 0.02 3.33 -0.78
C GLY A 21 1.45 2.90 -0.45
N VAL A 22 1.78 2.67 0.83
CA VAL A 22 3.14 2.25 1.24
C VAL A 22 3.43 0.83 0.78
N PHE A 23 2.48 -0.09 0.97
CA PHE A 23 2.64 -1.49 0.57
C PHE A 23 2.68 -1.66 -0.95
N MET A 24 1.82 -0.94 -1.67
CA MET A 24 1.88 -0.89 -3.13
C MET A 24 3.21 -0.32 -3.63
N GLY A 25 3.72 0.74 -2.99
CA GLY A 25 5.02 1.33 -3.30
C GLY A 25 6.18 0.35 -3.09
N ILE A 26 6.21 -0.36 -1.96
CA ILE A 26 7.22 -1.41 -1.69
C ILE A 26 7.13 -2.51 -2.75
N GLY A 27 5.91 -2.96 -3.10
CA GLY A 27 5.70 -3.96 -4.13
C GLY A 27 6.26 -3.56 -5.49
N VAL A 28 6.04 -2.31 -5.91
CA VAL A 28 6.63 -1.77 -7.16
C VAL A 28 8.15 -1.75 -7.09
N VAL A 29 8.74 -1.30 -5.98
CA VAL A 29 10.20 -1.29 -5.80
C VAL A 29 10.77 -2.70 -5.91
N LEU A 30 10.14 -3.70 -5.29
CA LEU A 30 10.54 -5.09 -5.42
C LEU A 30 10.41 -5.60 -6.86
N GLY A 31 9.38 -5.19 -7.59
CA GLY A 31 9.21 -5.49 -9.01
C GLY A 31 10.35 -4.92 -9.87
N VAL A 32 10.74 -3.67 -9.63
CA VAL A 32 11.87 -3.02 -10.32
C VAL A 32 13.18 -3.76 -10.02
N ILE A 33 13.42 -4.13 -8.77
CA ILE A 33 14.60 -4.94 -8.38
C ILE A 33 14.59 -6.28 -9.13
N ALA A 34 13.44 -6.96 -9.19
CA ALA A 34 13.30 -8.22 -9.91
C ALA A 34 13.59 -8.06 -11.41
N ALA A 35 13.11 -7.00 -12.06
CA ALA A 35 13.43 -6.69 -13.46
C ALA A 35 14.94 -6.48 -13.67
N GLY A 36 15.59 -5.80 -12.74
CA GLY A 36 17.05 -5.62 -12.76
C GLY A 36 17.78 -6.97 -12.67
N ILE A 37 17.36 -7.86 -11.77
CA ILE A 37 17.94 -9.20 -11.63
C ILE A 37 17.72 -10.02 -12.91
N LEU A 38 16.50 -10.03 -13.45
CA LEU A 38 16.18 -10.69 -14.72
C LEU A 38 17.06 -10.20 -15.87
N THR A 39 17.33 -8.89 -15.91
CA THR A 39 18.22 -8.28 -16.89
C THR A 39 19.67 -8.70 -16.68
N MET A 40 20.16 -8.78 -15.43
CA MET A 40 21.53 -9.20 -15.17
C MET A 40 21.79 -10.69 -15.42
N VAL A 41 20.79 -11.53 -15.18
CA VAL A 41 20.88 -13.00 -15.38
C VAL A 41 20.60 -13.40 -16.83
N GLY A 42 19.92 -12.57 -17.60
CA GLY A 42 19.59 -12.83 -19.00
C GLY A 42 20.84 -13.03 -19.88
N THR A 43 20.80 -14.04 -20.73
CA THR A 43 21.81 -14.25 -21.78
C THR A 43 21.48 -13.40 -23.00
N TYR A 44 22.46 -12.64 -23.47
CA TYR A 44 22.33 -11.73 -24.62
C TYR A 44 22.95 -12.32 -25.88
N GLU A 45 23.13 -13.63 -25.91
CA GLU A 45 23.61 -14.32 -27.10
C GLU A 45 22.58 -14.16 -28.23
N PRO A 46 23.03 -14.04 -29.48
CA PRO A 46 22.12 -13.91 -30.61
C PRO A 46 21.14 -15.08 -30.63
N SER A 47 19.85 -14.78 -30.59
CA SER A 47 18.83 -15.82 -30.77
C SER A 47 18.96 -16.40 -32.17
N GLU A 48 19.18 -17.73 -32.28
CA GLU A 48 19.29 -18.44 -33.57
C GLU A 48 18.04 -18.26 -34.46
N VAL A 49 16.91 -17.86 -33.87
CA VAL A 49 15.62 -17.68 -34.57
C VAL A 49 15.43 -16.28 -35.14
N LEU A 50 15.98 -15.24 -34.50
CA LEU A 50 15.76 -13.84 -34.89
C LEU A 50 17.02 -13.12 -35.38
N ALA A 51 18.22 -13.66 -35.19
CA ALA A 51 19.51 -13.04 -35.55
C ALA A 51 19.69 -11.59 -35.03
N VAL A 52 18.90 -11.19 -34.03
CA VAL A 52 18.90 -9.86 -33.41
C VAL A 52 19.31 -10.01 -31.95
N VAL A 53 20.32 -9.23 -31.56
CA VAL A 53 20.73 -9.07 -30.16
C VAL A 53 19.90 -7.95 -29.55
N TYR A 54 19.15 -8.26 -28.50
CA TYR A 54 18.38 -7.26 -27.77
C TYR A 54 19.28 -6.54 -26.76
N PRO A 55 19.38 -5.19 -26.80
CA PRO A 55 20.14 -4.45 -25.81
C PRO A 55 19.58 -4.68 -24.39
N PRO A 56 20.43 -4.74 -23.34
CA PRO A 56 19.99 -4.93 -21.96
C PRO A 56 18.94 -3.92 -21.49
N GLY A 57 19.03 -2.67 -21.93
CA GLY A 57 18.04 -1.63 -21.61
C GLY A 57 16.64 -1.93 -22.15
N GLN A 58 16.54 -2.59 -23.32
CA GLN A 58 15.26 -2.99 -23.90
C GLN A 58 14.65 -4.19 -23.15
N VAL A 59 15.48 -5.16 -22.77
CA VAL A 59 15.04 -6.30 -21.94
C VAL A 59 14.55 -5.82 -20.58
N PHE A 60 15.26 -4.89 -19.95
CA PHE A 60 14.83 -4.27 -18.70
C PHE A 60 13.47 -3.57 -18.83
N GLY A 61 13.29 -2.77 -19.89
CA GLY A 61 12.03 -2.10 -20.17
C GLY A 61 10.86 -3.08 -20.31
N PHE A 62 11.02 -4.17 -21.06
CA PHE A 62 9.98 -5.19 -21.20
C PHE A 62 9.75 -5.98 -19.90
N ALA A 63 10.81 -6.30 -19.15
CA ALA A 63 10.68 -6.95 -17.86
C ALA A 63 9.90 -6.08 -16.86
N LEU A 64 10.10 -4.77 -16.88
CA LEU A 64 9.34 -3.82 -16.06
C LEU A 64 7.84 -3.83 -16.34
N LEU A 65 7.42 -3.99 -17.60
CA LEU A 65 5.99 -4.03 -17.96
C LEU A 65 5.22 -5.15 -17.26
N TRP A 66 5.91 -6.23 -16.87
CA TRP A 66 5.31 -7.35 -16.15
C TRP A 66 5.59 -7.30 -14.65
N THR A 67 6.85 -7.11 -14.26
CA THR A 67 7.27 -7.16 -12.85
C THR A 67 6.71 -6.01 -12.02
N ALA A 68 6.56 -4.80 -12.56
CA ALA A 68 6.02 -3.66 -11.83
C ALA A 68 4.53 -3.83 -11.49
N PRO A 69 3.60 -4.14 -12.42
CA PRO A 69 2.20 -4.37 -12.06
C PRO A 69 2.00 -5.62 -11.20
N ILE A 70 2.78 -6.69 -11.39
CA ILE A 70 2.75 -7.86 -10.50
C ILE A 70 3.18 -7.45 -9.08
N GLY A 71 4.29 -6.72 -8.95
CA GLY A 71 4.76 -6.20 -7.67
C GLY A 71 3.74 -5.30 -6.98
N LEU A 72 3.11 -4.39 -7.73
CA LEU A 72 2.02 -3.54 -7.25
C LEU A 72 0.85 -4.39 -6.72
N ALA A 73 0.41 -5.38 -7.49
CA ALA A 73 -0.71 -6.25 -7.14
C ALA A 73 -0.40 -7.08 -5.88
N LEU A 74 0.80 -7.64 -5.79
CA LEU A 74 1.25 -8.39 -4.61
C LEU A 74 1.37 -7.50 -3.37
N GLY A 75 1.90 -6.27 -3.52
CA GLY A 75 1.96 -5.28 -2.45
C GLY A 75 0.55 -4.89 -1.96
N GLY A 76 -0.38 -4.63 -2.89
CA GLY A 76 -1.78 -4.36 -2.56
C GLY A 76 -2.47 -5.52 -1.87
N LEU A 77 -2.26 -6.75 -2.35
CA LEU A 77 -2.81 -7.96 -1.74
C LEU A 77 -2.27 -8.16 -0.31
N ALA A 78 -0.97 -7.98 -0.10
CA ALA A 78 -0.36 -8.03 1.21
C ALA A 78 -0.97 -7.00 2.16
N ALA A 79 -1.22 -5.78 1.68
CA ALA A 79 -1.87 -4.73 2.46
C ALA A 79 -3.29 -5.12 2.92
N ILE A 80 -4.08 -5.73 2.02
CA ILE A 80 -5.43 -6.21 2.33
C ILE A 80 -5.39 -7.34 3.38
N ILE A 81 -4.46 -8.28 3.22
CA ILE A 81 -4.29 -9.39 4.18
C ILE A 81 -3.90 -8.86 5.55
N LEU A 82 -2.90 -7.95 5.61
CA LEU A 82 -2.46 -7.32 6.85
C LEU A 82 -3.56 -6.54 7.54
N GLU A 83 -4.37 -5.79 6.80
CA GLU A 83 -5.54 -5.11 7.36
C GLU A 83 -6.55 -6.10 7.93
N ARG A 84 -6.80 -7.22 7.24
CA ARG A 84 -7.77 -8.23 7.67
C ARG A 84 -7.31 -8.96 8.94
N VAL A 85 -6.00 -9.18 9.09
CA VAL A 85 -5.40 -9.73 10.32
C VAL A 85 -5.38 -8.68 11.44
N ALA A 86 -5.06 -7.43 11.12
CA ALA A 86 -5.01 -6.34 12.10
C ALA A 86 -6.38 -6.00 12.70
N LYS A 87 -7.47 -6.06 11.90
CA LYS A 87 -8.85 -5.89 12.40
C LYS A 87 -9.24 -6.91 13.46
N ARG A 88 -8.61 -8.09 13.51
CA ARG A 88 -8.81 -9.07 14.59
C ARG A 88 -8.17 -8.64 15.91
N HIS A 89 -7.23 -7.70 15.89
CA HIS A 89 -6.42 -7.25 17.03
C HIS A 89 -6.76 -5.83 17.51
N ASP A 90 -7.77 -5.17 16.95
CA ASP A 90 -8.21 -3.86 17.44
C ASP A 90 -8.84 -4.00 18.83
N ARG A 91 -7.99 -3.84 19.84
CA ARG A 91 -8.37 -3.73 21.25
C ARG A 91 -9.12 -2.42 21.40
N VAL A 92 -10.42 -2.52 21.67
CA VAL A 92 -11.34 -1.40 21.90
C VAL A 92 -10.85 -0.61 23.12
N VAL A 93 -10.41 0.63 22.93
CA VAL A 93 -10.12 1.58 24.01
C VAL A 93 -11.26 2.57 24.05
N GLN A 94 -11.99 2.61 25.17
CA GLN A 94 -13.00 3.64 25.42
C GLN A 94 -12.30 4.98 25.66
N VAL A 95 -12.76 6.02 24.97
CA VAL A 95 -12.27 7.39 25.14
C VAL A 95 -13.46 8.24 25.58
N ASP A 96 -13.40 8.79 26.79
CA ASP A 96 -14.35 9.80 27.25
C ASP A 96 -14.03 11.13 26.55
N ARG A 97 -15.03 11.72 25.89
CA ARG A 97 -14.90 13.02 25.21
C ARG A 97 -15.66 14.08 25.99
N GLU A 98 -14.93 15.01 26.60
CA GLU A 98 -15.50 16.21 27.22
C GLU A 98 -15.40 17.41 26.27
N THR A 99 -16.54 18.02 25.95
CA THR A 99 -16.62 19.23 25.13
C THR A 99 -17.07 20.38 26.02
N ILE A 100 -16.18 21.35 26.25
CA ILE A 100 -16.47 22.57 27.02
C ILE A 100 -16.94 23.64 26.03
N ILE A 101 -18.17 24.13 26.20
CA ILE A 101 -18.67 25.32 25.49
C ILE A 101 -18.66 26.44 26.52
N GLU A 102 -17.80 27.43 26.30
CA GLU A 102 -17.74 28.66 27.09
C GLU A 102 -18.83 29.61 26.56
N SER A 103 -19.71 30.06 27.46
CA SER A 103 -20.79 31.00 27.15
C SER A 103 -20.40 32.37 27.70
N ASP A 104 -20.35 33.38 26.82
CA ASP A 104 -20.16 34.81 27.12
C ASP A 104 -21.46 35.46 27.62
#